data_AF-A0A2B4RVX7-F1
#
_entry.id   AF-A0A2B4RVX7-F1
#
_cell.length_a   1.000
_cell.length_b   1.000
_cell.length_c   1.000
_cell.angle_alpha   90.00
_cell.angle_beta   90.00
_cell.angle_gamma   90.00
#
_symmetry.space_group_name_H-M   'P 1'
#
loop_
_entity.id
_entity.type
_entity.pdbx_description
1 polymer ?
#
loop_
_entity_poly.entity_id
_entity_poly.type
_entity_poly.pdbx_seq_one_letter_code
_entity_poly.pdbx_strand_id
1 'polypeptide(L)'
;MKNVREHNLEGGANNSELDKDTDRSNLNSSVLKADGAMSDLMIRGTEDFRVPDYFNFADVIDEWAPKEEEGKRQSEHPALWWIDGVGNEVKWTFEDVAVNSKKAANVLSTAADIKPGDRVMVILPAIPEYWLIQAACLRTGGVFLIMPTNVGPKELHRRILKSKPVCVVAAPCDQVNDELLNVVDEYIHIKGVALQL
;
A
#
# COMPACT_ATOMS: atom_id res chain seq x y z
N MET A 1 25.07 47.32 34.84
CA MET A 1 26.26 46.64 34.29
C MET A 1 25.74 45.71 33.19
N LYS A 2 25.58 46.06 31.89
CA LYS A 2 26.44 46.66 30.85
C LYS A 2 27.77 45.95 30.58
N ASN A 3 27.82 45.21 29.47
CA ASN A 3 28.84 45.11 28.40
C ASN A 3 28.30 44.08 27.38
N VAL A 4 27.86 44.36 26.15
CA VAL A 4 28.37 45.14 25.00
C VAL A 4 29.74 44.67 24.49
N ARG A 5 29.75 44.07 23.29
CA ARG A 5 30.58 44.48 22.15
C ARG A 5 30.04 43.89 20.84
N GLU A 6 29.50 44.78 20.01
CA GLU A 6 29.40 44.66 18.56
C GLU A 6 30.80 44.77 17.95
N HIS A 7 31.00 44.13 16.79
CA HIS A 7 31.79 44.71 15.70
C HIS A 7 31.22 44.23 14.35
N ASN A 8 30.83 45.23 13.56
CA ASN A 8 30.42 45.18 12.16
C ASN A 8 31.51 44.60 11.25
N LEU A 9 31.14 44.21 10.03
CA LEU A 9 31.62 44.85 8.79
C LEU A 9 30.79 44.40 7.57
N GLU A 10 30.49 45.40 6.74
CA GLU A 10 29.72 45.41 5.51
C GLU A 10 30.44 44.70 4.35
N GLY A 11 29.70 44.39 3.27
CA GLY A 11 30.32 44.09 1.97
C GLY A 11 29.37 43.43 0.99
N GLY A 12 28.64 44.24 0.22
CA GLY A 12 27.92 43.78 -0.97
C GLY A 12 28.86 43.44 -2.14
N ALA A 13 28.44 42.49 -2.97
CA ALA A 13 28.87 42.32 -4.35
C ALA A 13 27.70 41.64 -5.09
N ASN A 14 26.88 42.41 -5.80
CA ASN A 14 26.98 42.71 -7.24
C ASN A 14 26.35 41.62 -8.11
N ASN A 15 25.15 41.96 -8.59
CA ASN A 15 24.54 41.42 -9.79
C ASN A 15 25.34 41.86 -11.02
N SER A 16 26.01 40.93 -11.69
CA SER A 16 26.31 41.02 -13.11
C SER A 16 26.76 39.65 -13.62
N GLU A 17 25.83 38.92 -14.24
CA GLU A 17 26.01 38.18 -15.50
C GLU A 17 24.82 37.24 -15.69
N LEU A 18 23.75 37.82 -16.24
CA LEU A 18 22.87 37.07 -17.13
C LEU A 18 23.67 36.85 -18.42
N ASP A 19 24.26 35.67 -18.56
CA ASP A 19 24.70 35.21 -19.87
C ASP A 19 23.56 34.43 -20.54
N LYS A 20 22.98 35.11 -21.54
CA LYS A 20 22.05 34.56 -22.50
C LYS A 20 22.90 33.92 -23.59
N ASP A 21 23.11 32.61 -23.49
CA ASP A 21 23.15 31.71 -24.64
C ASP A 21 23.52 30.30 -24.14
N THR A 22 22.52 29.43 -24.04
CA THR A 22 22.79 27.99 -24.09
C THR A 22 21.78 27.38 -25.03
N ASP A 23 22.25 27.29 -26.26
CA ASP A 23 21.67 26.62 -27.41
C ASP A 23 21.09 25.25 -27.01
N ARG A 24 19.76 25.11 -27.12
CA ARG A 24 18.99 23.91 -26.75
C ARG A 24 19.09 22.78 -27.79
N SER A 25 20.12 22.77 -28.63
CA SER A 25 20.25 21.83 -29.74
C SER A 25 21.20 20.64 -29.50
N ASN A 26 21.92 20.55 -28.37
CA ASN A 26 22.98 19.54 -28.18
C ASN A 26 22.90 18.63 -26.93
N LEU A 27 21.71 18.39 -26.35
CA LEU A 27 21.55 17.45 -25.22
C LEU A 27 21.22 15.99 -25.64
N ASN A 28 21.60 15.57 -26.85
CA ASN A 28 21.44 14.19 -27.32
C ASN A 28 22.71 13.68 -28.02
N SER A 29 23.79 13.37 -27.29
CA SER A 29 24.85 12.50 -27.84
C SER A 29 25.79 11.83 -26.83
N SER A 30 25.39 11.62 -25.57
CA SER A 30 26.09 10.69 -24.67
C SER A 30 25.26 9.43 -24.46
N VAL A 31 24.94 8.76 -25.56
CA VAL A 31 24.66 7.33 -25.55
C VAL A 31 25.95 6.67 -25.07
N LEU A 32 26.01 6.35 -23.78
CA LEU A 32 27.00 5.42 -23.27
C LEU A 32 26.80 4.11 -24.04
N LYS A 33 27.70 3.83 -25.00
CA LYS A 33 27.84 2.49 -25.55
C LYS A 33 28.25 1.60 -24.38
N ALA A 34 27.29 0.85 -23.86
CA ALA A 34 27.58 -0.24 -22.95
C ALA A 34 28.24 -1.34 -23.79
N ASP A 35 29.55 -1.51 -23.60
CA ASP A 35 30.26 -2.67 -24.13
C ASP A 35 29.61 -3.95 -23.57
N GLY A 36 29.31 -4.89 -24.47
CA GLY A 36 28.43 -6.05 -24.26
C GLY A 36 28.86 -7.09 -23.23
N ALA A 37 29.85 -6.79 -22.38
CA ALA A 37 30.24 -7.64 -21.26
C ALA A 37 29.51 -7.30 -19.94
N MET A 38 28.89 -6.11 -19.83
CA MET A 38 28.21 -5.67 -18.59
C MET A 38 26.70 -5.96 -18.57
N SER A 39 26.10 -6.31 -19.71
CA SER A 39 24.71 -6.80 -19.77
C SER A 39 24.57 -8.23 -19.23
N ASP A 40 25.66 -9.01 -19.24
CA ASP A 40 25.65 -10.44 -18.92
C ASP A 40 25.81 -10.75 -17.42
N LEU A 41 26.13 -9.74 -16.59
CA LEU A 41 26.50 -9.94 -15.18
C LEU A 41 25.47 -9.44 -14.15
N MET A 42 24.33 -8.87 -14.56
CA MET A 42 23.38 -8.22 -13.64
C MET A 42 21.97 -8.82 -13.58
N ILE A 43 21.74 -10.03 -14.13
CA ILE A 43 20.64 -10.92 -13.70
C ILE A 43 21.17 -12.36 -13.69
N ARG A 44 21.83 -12.76 -12.61
CA ARG A 44 22.17 -14.18 -12.39
C ARG A 44 20.88 -14.96 -12.16
N GLY A 45 20.36 -15.62 -13.21
CA GLY A 45 19.40 -16.72 -13.07
C GLY A 45 18.13 -16.69 -13.94
N THR A 46 18.16 -16.18 -15.17
CA THR A 46 17.04 -16.37 -16.11
C THR A 46 17.22 -17.63 -16.94
N GLU A 47 17.10 -18.81 -16.33
CA GLU A 47 16.55 -19.95 -17.07
C GLU A 47 15.03 -19.70 -17.18
N ASP A 48 14.50 -19.63 -18.40
CA ASP A 48 13.07 -19.63 -18.77
C ASP A 48 12.07 -19.25 -17.66
N PHE A 49 12.09 -17.99 -17.18
CA PHE A 49 11.06 -17.51 -16.27
C PHE A 49 9.74 -17.32 -17.03
N ARG A 50 8.90 -18.36 -17.05
CA ARG A 50 7.57 -18.33 -17.67
C ARG A 50 6.55 -17.79 -16.68
N VAL A 51 6.04 -16.58 -16.97
CA VAL A 51 4.91 -16.00 -16.23
C VAL A 51 3.62 -16.65 -16.76
N PRO A 52 2.79 -17.26 -15.90
CA PRO A 52 1.49 -17.80 -16.32
C PRO A 52 0.57 -16.72 -16.87
N ASP A 53 -0.28 -17.07 -17.83
CA ASP A 53 -1.30 -16.16 -18.39
C ASP A 53 -2.31 -15.68 -17.32
N TYR A 54 -2.56 -16.52 -16.32
CA TYR A 54 -3.46 -16.23 -15.20
C TYR A 54 -2.80 -16.61 -13.88
N PHE A 55 -2.85 -15.68 -12.93
CA PHE A 55 -2.36 -15.91 -11.58
C PHE A 55 -3.17 -15.05 -10.59
N ASN A 56 -3.66 -15.66 -9.52
CA ASN A 56 -4.21 -14.96 -8.38
C ASN A 56 -3.63 -15.54 -7.09
N PHE A 57 -3.07 -14.68 -6.23
CA PHE A 57 -2.51 -15.15 -4.96
C PHE A 57 -3.58 -15.69 -4.01
N ALA A 58 -4.85 -15.32 -4.17
CA ALA A 58 -5.94 -15.93 -3.43
C ALA A 58 -6.10 -17.43 -3.71
N ASP A 59 -5.73 -17.90 -4.91
CA ASP A 59 -5.75 -19.32 -5.26
C ASP A 59 -4.70 -20.10 -4.47
N VAL A 60 -3.56 -19.47 -4.18
CA VAL A 60 -2.52 -20.06 -3.32
C VAL A 60 -3.07 -20.29 -1.90
N ILE A 61 -3.82 -19.33 -1.36
CA ILE A 61 -4.48 -19.48 -0.04
C ILE A 61 -5.45 -20.66 -0.08
N ASP A 62 -6.25 -20.76 -1.15
CA ASP A 62 -7.23 -21.85 -1.32
C ASP A 62 -6.56 -23.22 -1.53
N GLU A 63 -5.36 -23.29 -2.09
CA GLU A 63 -4.58 -24.53 -2.19
C GLU A 63 -4.03 -25.02 -0.84
N TRP A 64 -3.73 -24.11 0.09
CA TRP A 64 -3.14 -24.48 1.38
C TRP A 64 -4.18 -25.03 2.36
N ALA A 65 -5.43 -24.57 2.28
CA ALA A 65 -6.53 -25.04 3.14
C ALA A 65 -6.72 -26.58 3.10
N PRO A 66 -6.90 -27.24 1.95
CA PRO A 66 -7.05 -28.71 1.90
C PRO A 66 -5.77 -29.45 2.29
N LYS A 67 -4.58 -28.87 2.04
CA LYS A 67 -3.31 -29.48 2.46
C LYS A 67 -3.17 -29.55 3.99
N GLU A 68 -3.80 -28.63 4.70
CA GLU A 68 -3.88 -28.64 6.16
C GLU A 68 -4.84 -29.74 6.65
N GLU A 69 -6.02 -29.87 6.02
CA GLU A 69 -6.99 -30.93 6.32
C GLU A 69 -6.43 -32.34 6.05
N GLU A 70 -5.70 -32.50 4.94
CA GLU A 70 -5.05 -33.76 4.55
C GLU A 70 -3.80 -34.09 5.40
N GLY A 71 -3.44 -33.25 6.37
CA GLY A 71 -2.27 -33.45 7.25
C GLY A 71 -0.91 -33.30 6.54
N LYS A 72 -0.88 -32.76 5.32
CA LYS A 72 0.35 -32.45 4.57
C LYS A 72 1.06 -31.22 5.13
N ARG A 73 0.35 -30.42 5.94
CA ARG A 73 0.89 -29.33 6.75
C ARG A 73 0.55 -29.60 8.21
N GLN A 74 1.50 -29.31 9.10
CA GLN A 74 1.27 -29.36 10.54
C GLN A 74 0.28 -28.26 10.93
N SER A 75 -0.91 -28.65 11.40
CA SER A 75 -1.98 -27.75 11.85
C SER A 75 -1.60 -26.89 13.06
N GLU A 76 -0.52 -27.25 13.77
CA GLU A 76 0.06 -26.45 14.85
C GLU A 76 0.67 -25.12 14.37
N HIS A 77 0.92 -24.99 13.06
CA HIS A 77 1.48 -23.77 12.46
C HIS A 77 0.38 -22.92 11.80
N PRO A 78 -0.17 -21.92 12.52
CA PRO A 78 -1.24 -21.08 11.99
C PRO A 78 -0.79 -20.33 10.72
N ALA A 79 -1.75 -20.06 9.83
CA ALA A 79 -1.56 -19.20 8.67
C ALA A 79 -1.39 -17.73 9.09
N LEU A 80 -2.17 -17.32 10.09
CA LEU A 80 -2.08 -16.00 10.72
C LEU A 80 -2.12 -16.16 12.23
N TRP A 81 -1.15 -15.59 12.92
CA TRP A 81 -1.17 -15.44 14.37
C TRP A 81 -1.00 -13.97 14.72
N TRP A 82 -2.04 -13.40 15.29
CA TRP A 82 -2.09 -12.04 15.79
C TRP A 82 -2.19 -12.05 17.31
N ILE A 83 -1.51 -11.10 17.94
CA ILE A 83 -1.48 -10.90 19.39
C ILE A 83 -1.56 -9.39 19.63
N ASP A 84 -2.35 -8.95 20.61
CA ASP A 84 -2.36 -7.56 21.03
C ASP A 84 -1.48 -7.27 22.26
N GLY A 85 -1.45 -6.00 22.66
CA GLY A 85 -0.68 -5.55 23.82
C GLY A 85 -1.26 -5.92 25.18
N VAL A 86 -2.45 -6.52 25.24
CA VAL A 86 -3.14 -6.90 26.49
C VAL A 86 -3.33 -8.42 26.63
N GLY A 87 -2.81 -9.21 25.68
CA GLY A 87 -2.78 -10.67 25.74
C GLY A 87 -3.92 -11.37 25.00
N ASN A 88 -4.71 -10.66 24.20
CA ASN A 88 -5.65 -11.31 23.29
C ASN A 88 -4.88 -11.89 22.09
N GLU A 89 -5.28 -13.08 21.65
CA GLU A 89 -4.68 -13.76 20.51
C GLU A 89 -5.75 -14.18 19.50
N VAL A 90 -5.41 -14.07 18.21
CA VAL A 90 -6.17 -14.64 17.11
C VAL A 90 -5.25 -15.56 16.34
N LYS A 91 -5.61 -16.84 16.23
CA LYS A 91 -4.91 -17.84 15.42
C LYS A 91 -5.87 -18.35 14.36
N TRP A 92 -5.49 -18.21 13.11
CA TRP A 92 -6.25 -18.69 11.97
C TRP A 92 -5.46 -19.72 11.19
N THR A 93 -6.14 -20.81 10.85
CA THR A 93 -5.71 -21.81 9.87
C THR A 93 -5.82 -21.24 8.46
N PHE A 94 -5.31 -21.95 7.44
CA PHE A 94 -5.54 -21.54 6.05
C PHE A 94 -7.01 -21.64 5.67
N GLU A 95 -7.75 -22.59 6.25
CA GLU A 95 -9.20 -22.69 6.08
C GLU A 95 -9.92 -21.45 6.61
N ASP A 96 -9.58 -21.00 7.82
CA ASP A 96 -10.16 -19.79 8.41
C ASP A 96 -9.89 -18.56 7.53
N VAL A 97 -8.64 -18.39 7.06
CA VAL A 97 -8.27 -17.29 6.17
C VAL A 97 -9.02 -17.39 4.84
N ALA A 98 -9.17 -18.59 4.27
CA ALA A 98 -9.89 -18.80 3.02
C ALA A 98 -11.38 -18.45 3.16
N VAL A 99 -12.03 -18.93 4.22
CA VAL A 99 -13.45 -18.65 4.51
C VAL A 99 -13.66 -17.15 4.78
N ASN A 100 -12.86 -16.56 5.67
CA ASN A 100 -13.04 -15.16 6.07
C ASN A 100 -12.66 -14.18 4.96
N SER A 101 -11.66 -14.48 4.12
CA SER A 101 -11.35 -13.66 2.94
C SER A 101 -12.44 -13.74 1.87
N LYS A 102 -13.11 -14.89 1.70
CA LYS A 102 -14.28 -15.01 0.80
C LYS A 102 -15.47 -14.21 1.32
N LYS A 103 -15.74 -14.24 2.64
CA LYS A 103 -16.76 -13.39 3.26
C LYS A 103 -16.46 -11.91 3.03
N ALA A 104 -15.22 -11.48 3.30
CA ALA A 104 -14.80 -10.10 3.06
C ALA A 104 -14.91 -9.71 1.57
N ALA A 105 -14.56 -10.61 0.63
CA ALA A 105 -14.74 -10.39 -0.80
C ALA A 105 -16.22 -10.17 -1.17
N ASN A 106 -17.12 -11.00 -0.63
CA ASN A 106 -18.55 -10.84 -0.84
C ASN A 106 -19.05 -9.49 -0.30
N VAL A 107 -18.57 -9.05 0.86
CA VAL A 107 -18.93 -7.73 1.41
C VAL A 107 -18.42 -6.60 0.49
N LEU A 108 -17.18 -6.67 0.01
CA LEU A 108 -16.65 -5.68 -0.94
C LEU A 108 -17.45 -5.65 -2.26
N SER A 109 -17.80 -6.81 -2.80
CA SER A 109 -18.58 -6.86 -4.04
C SER A 109 -20.03 -6.42 -3.86
N THR A 110 -20.67 -6.72 -2.72
CA THR A 110 -22.11 -6.43 -2.51
C THR A 110 -22.37 -5.06 -1.92
N ALA A 111 -21.58 -4.63 -0.93
CA ALA A 111 -21.78 -3.36 -0.25
C ALA A 111 -21.09 -2.19 -0.98
N ALA A 112 -19.98 -2.46 -1.67
CA ALA A 112 -19.16 -1.46 -2.33
C ALA A 112 -19.13 -1.56 -3.87
N ASP A 113 -19.81 -2.53 -4.47
CA ASP A 113 -19.86 -2.79 -5.94
C ASP A 113 -18.47 -2.81 -6.59
N ILE A 114 -17.48 -3.37 -5.90
CA ILE A 114 -16.10 -3.43 -6.40
C ILE A 114 -16.01 -4.32 -7.63
N LYS A 115 -15.43 -3.76 -8.70
CA LYS A 115 -15.15 -4.45 -9.96
C LYS A 115 -13.65 -4.63 -10.19
N PRO A 116 -13.25 -5.59 -11.05
CA PRO A 116 -11.84 -5.75 -11.41
C PRO A 116 -11.22 -4.44 -11.92
N GLY A 117 -10.10 -4.04 -11.32
CA GLY A 117 -9.40 -2.78 -11.61
C GLY A 117 -9.82 -1.59 -10.75
N ASP A 118 -10.91 -1.69 -9.98
CA ASP A 118 -11.29 -0.66 -9.03
C ASP A 118 -10.27 -0.56 -7.90
N ARG A 119 -10.09 0.64 -7.38
CA ARG A 119 -9.11 0.91 -6.32
C ARG A 119 -9.79 0.98 -4.96
N VAL A 120 -9.30 0.16 -4.03
CA VAL A 120 -9.79 0.10 -2.65
C VAL A 120 -8.70 0.63 -1.74
N MET A 121 -8.92 1.76 -1.10
CA MET A 121 -7.96 2.31 -0.14
C MET A 121 -8.17 1.69 1.23
N VAL A 122 -7.09 1.24 1.87
CA VAL A 122 -7.13 0.49 3.14
C VAL A 122 -6.33 1.24 4.20
N ILE A 123 -7.02 1.72 5.24
CA ILE A 123 -6.49 2.47 6.38
C ILE A 123 -6.84 1.69 7.65
N LEU A 124 -6.20 0.55 7.86
CA LEU A 124 -6.40 -0.29 9.05
C LEU A 124 -5.09 -0.42 9.83
N PRO A 125 -5.15 -0.52 11.17
CA PRO A 125 -3.99 -0.90 11.97
C PRO A 125 -3.59 -2.36 11.67
N ALA A 126 -2.52 -2.83 12.32
CA ALA A 126 -2.08 -4.22 12.22
C ALA A 126 -3.01 -5.18 12.99
N ILE A 127 -4.28 -5.24 12.58
CA ILE A 127 -5.32 -6.15 13.06
C ILE A 127 -5.58 -7.26 12.02
N PRO A 128 -6.15 -8.41 12.39
CA PRO A 128 -6.35 -9.54 11.47
C PRO A 128 -7.11 -9.18 10.18
N GLU A 129 -8.11 -8.30 10.27
CA GLU A 129 -8.96 -7.83 9.16
C GLU A 129 -8.15 -7.14 8.06
N TYR A 130 -7.01 -6.51 8.41
CA TYR A 130 -6.10 -5.90 7.43
C TYR A 130 -5.62 -6.90 6.38
N TRP A 131 -5.36 -8.15 6.77
CA TRP A 131 -4.94 -9.23 5.87
C TRP A 131 -6.11 -9.76 5.04
N LEU A 132 -7.29 -9.86 5.64
CA LEU A 132 -8.48 -10.34 4.96
C LEU A 132 -8.95 -9.40 3.86
N ILE A 133 -8.88 -8.08 4.08
CA ILE A 133 -9.22 -7.07 3.07
C ILE A 133 -8.30 -7.15 1.85
N GLN A 134 -6.99 -7.34 2.06
CA GLN A 134 -6.05 -7.50 0.97
C GLN A 134 -6.35 -8.77 0.15
N ALA A 135 -6.56 -9.90 0.84
CA ALA A 135 -6.96 -11.15 0.19
C ALA A 135 -8.30 -11.01 -0.54
N ALA A 136 -9.27 -10.27 0.02
CA ALA A 136 -10.55 -10.00 -0.60
C ALA A 136 -10.43 -9.13 -1.87
N CYS A 137 -9.54 -8.14 -1.87
CA CYS A 137 -9.25 -7.34 -3.07
C CYS A 137 -8.65 -8.22 -4.16
N LEU A 138 -7.71 -9.10 -3.83
CA LEU A 138 -7.14 -10.07 -4.78
C LEU A 138 -8.23 -10.97 -5.38
N ARG A 139 -9.15 -11.49 -4.56
CA ARG A 139 -10.28 -12.32 -5.02
C ARG A 139 -11.23 -11.59 -5.96
N THR A 140 -11.52 -10.33 -5.68
CA THR A 140 -12.45 -9.50 -6.47
C THR A 140 -11.79 -8.88 -7.70
N GLY A 141 -10.46 -8.97 -7.83
CA GLY A 141 -9.70 -8.26 -8.86
C GLY A 141 -9.53 -6.76 -8.56
N GLY A 142 -9.86 -6.32 -7.34
CA GLY A 142 -9.65 -4.97 -6.86
C GLY A 142 -8.18 -4.68 -6.57
N VAL A 143 -7.76 -3.44 -6.81
CA VAL A 143 -6.42 -2.94 -6.53
C VAL A 143 -6.42 -2.26 -5.16
N PHE A 144 -5.84 -2.92 -4.16
CA PHE A 144 -5.76 -2.34 -2.82
C PHE A 144 -4.63 -1.30 -2.72
N LEU A 145 -4.89 -0.20 -2.02
CA LEU A 145 -3.97 0.90 -1.75
C LEU A 145 -3.78 1.01 -0.24
N ILE A 146 -2.66 0.50 0.27
CA ILE A 146 -2.35 0.54 1.70
C ILE A 146 -1.97 1.96 2.11
N MET A 147 -2.56 2.39 3.21
CA MET A 147 -2.31 3.69 3.82
C MET A 147 -1.96 3.52 5.30
N PRO A 148 -0.97 4.25 5.82
CA PRO A 148 -0.66 4.23 7.24
C PRO A 148 -1.79 4.88 8.04
N THR A 149 -2.07 4.35 9.23
CA THR A 149 -3.15 4.84 10.10
C THR A 149 -2.91 6.27 10.62
N ASN A 150 -1.64 6.69 10.72
CA ASN A 150 -1.26 8.04 11.15
C ASN A 150 -1.17 9.05 9.98
N VAL A 151 -1.81 8.79 8.84
CA VAL A 151 -1.80 9.72 7.70
C VAL A 151 -2.53 11.02 8.07
N GLY A 152 -1.89 12.16 7.82
CA GLY A 152 -2.49 13.48 8.05
C GLY A 152 -3.59 13.83 7.01
N PRO A 153 -4.58 14.68 7.35
CA PRO A 153 -5.72 14.99 6.48
C PRO A 153 -5.35 15.52 5.09
N LYS A 154 -4.37 16.43 5.02
CA LYS A 154 -3.89 16.99 3.75
C LYS A 154 -3.29 15.92 2.83
N GLU A 155 -2.56 14.97 3.39
CA GLU A 155 -1.93 13.90 2.62
C GLU A 155 -2.96 12.84 2.18
N LEU A 156 -3.92 12.51 3.06
CA LEU A 156 -5.03 11.63 2.70
C LEU A 156 -5.85 12.24 1.55
N HIS A 157 -6.25 13.50 1.68
CA HIS A 157 -6.99 14.21 0.64
C HIS A 157 -6.25 14.18 -0.70
N ARG A 158 -4.95 14.52 -0.70
CA ARG A 158 -4.11 14.49 -1.90
C ARG A 158 -4.11 13.11 -2.55
N ARG A 159 -4.02 12.05 -1.76
CA ARG A 159 -4.01 10.67 -2.26
C ARG A 159 -5.38 10.23 -2.76
N ILE A 160 -6.48 10.61 -2.10
CA ILE A 160 -7.83 10.35 -2.60
C ILE A 160 -8.04 11.03 -3.94
N LEU A 161 -7.67 12.31 -4.10
CA LEU A 161 -7.79 13.01 -5.38
C LEU A 161 -6.96 12.37 -6.50
N LYS A 162 -5.73 11.96 -6.18
CA LYS A 162 -4.82 11.37 -7.17
C LYS A 162 -5.23 9.94 -7.54
N SER A 163 -5.56 9.15 -6.54
CA SER A 163 -5.85 7.73 -6.71
C SER A 163 -7.32 7.46 -6.99
N LYS A 164 -8.26 8.36 -6.69
CA LYS A 164 -9.71 8.17 -6.94
C LYS A 164 -10.18 6.76 -6.57
N PRO A 165 -10.03 6.34 -5.30
CA PRO A 165 -10.51 5.04 -4.87
C PRO A 165 -12.04 5.00 -4.97
N VAL A 166 -12.58 3.82 -5.29
CA VAL A 166 -14.03 3.58 -5.30
C VAL A 166 -14.54 3.29 -3.89
N CYS A 167 -13.68 2.75 -3.03
CA CYS A 167 -13.98 2.41 -1.65
C CYS A 167 -12.79 2.76 -0.73
N VAL A 168 -13.09 3.21 0.49
CA VAL A 168 -12.14 3.29 1.61
C VAL A 168 -12.59 2.35 2.70
N VAL A 169 -11.70 1.47 3.13
CA VAL A 169 -11.87 0.62 4.31
C VAL A 169 -11.00 1.20 5.42
N ALA A 170 -11.62 1.64 6.52
CA ALA A 170 -10.94 2.24 7.65
C ALA A 170 -11.49 1.69 8.98
N ALA A 171 -10.63 1.62 10.00
CA ALA A 171 -11.05 1.19 11.33
C ALA A 171 -11.76 2.34 12.06
N PRO A 172 -12.83 2.09 12.82
CA PRO A 172 -13.37 3.06 13.75
C PRO A 172 -12.38 3.21 14.92
N CYS A 173 -11.62 4.30 14.95
CA CYS A 173 -10.72 4.58 16.06
C CYS A 173 -10.39 6.07 16.15
N ASP A 174 -10.27 6.53 17.38
CA ASP A 174 -9.76 7.81 17.90
C ASP A 174 -8.39 8.27 17.31
N GLN A 175 -7.75 7.45 16.48
CA GLN A 175 -6.52 7.73 15.74
C GLN A 175 -6.75 8.28 14.33
N VAL A 176 -7.96 8.14 13.80
CA VAL A 176 -8.40 8.77 12.56
C VAL A 176 -9.12 10.04 12.97
N ASN A 177 -8.38 11.15 13.06
CA ASN A 177 -8.89 12.47 13.42
C ASN A 177 -10.25 12.75 12.75
N ASP A 178 -11.23 13.33 13.45
CA ASP A 178 -12.60 13.53 12.91
C ASP A 178 -12.62 14.27 11.56
N GLU A 179 -11.61 15.10 11.28
CA GLU A 179 -11.37 15.73 9.98
C GLU A 179 -11.16 14.72 8.82
N LEU A 180 -10.57 13.57 9.09
CA LEU A 180 -10.35 12.49 8.10
C LEU A 180 -11.68 11.80 7.74
N LEU A 181 -12.56 11.59 8.71
CA LEU A 181 -13.90 11.05 8.45
C LEU A 181 -14.71 11.99 7.57
N ASN A 182 -14.60 13.31 7.79
CA ASN A 182 -15.24 14.30 6.92
C ASN A 182 -14.70 14.25 5.48
N VAL A 183 -13.39 14.06 5.28
CA VAL A 183 -12.80 13.91 3.93
C VAL A 183 -13.22 12.58 3.28
N VAL A 184 -13.42 11.52 4.06
CA VAL A 184 -13.90 10.23 3.54
C VAL A 184 -15.40 10.31 3.20
N ASP A 185 -16.21 10.88 4.07
CA ASP A 185 -17.67 11.05 3.90
C ASP A 185 -18.02 12.01 2.75
N GLU A 186 -17.20 13.03 2.50
CA GLU A 186 -17.38 13.97 1.38
C GLU A 186 -17.18 13.31 0.01
N TYR A 187 -16.39 12.22 -0.06
CA TYR A 187 -15.97 11.62 -1.34
C TYR A 187 -16.47 10.19 -1.58
N ILE A 188 -16.96 9.46 -0.57
CA ILE A 188 -17.19 8.00 -0.67
C ILE A 188 -18.52 7.57 -0.04
N HIS A 189 -19.32 6.81 -0.79
CA HIS A 189 -20.64 6.29 -0.39
C HIS A 189 -20.60 5.04 0.51
N ILE A 190 -19.46 4.69 1.09
CA ILE A 190 -19.29 3.45 1.84
C ILE A 190 -18.86 3.80 3.26
N LYS A 191 -19.84 3.76 4.17
CA LYS A 191 -19.62 3.83 5.61
C LYS A 191 -18.76 2.66 6.04
N GLY A 192 -17.80 2.93 6.93
CA GLY A 192 -16.88 1.96 7.49
C GLY A 192 -17.54 0.60 7.69
N VAL A 193 -17.11 -0.37 6.89
CA VAL A 193 -17.47 -1.76 7.14
C VAL A 193 -16.68 -2.14 8.38
N ALA A 194 -17.30 -1.99 9.55
CA ALA A 194 -16.91 -2.73 10.73
C ALA A 194 -17.07 -4.21 10.36
N LEU A 195 -16.00 -4.82 9.87
CA LEU A 195 -15.92 -6.26 9.68
C LEU A 195 -15.88 -6.89 11.07
N GLN A 196 -17.05 -7.03 11.69
CA GLN A 196 -17.27 -8.07 12.68
C GLN A 196 -17.34 -9.38 11.90
N LEU A 197 -16.18 -9.99 11.67
CA LEU A 197 -16.08 -11.35 11.13
C LEU A 197 -16.07 -12.38 12.25
#